data_AF-A0A7K4B1K7-F1
#
_entry.id   AF-A0A7K4B1K7-F1
#
_cell.length_a   1.000
_cell.length_b   1.000
_cell.length_c   1.000
_cell.angle_alpha   90.00
_cell.angle_beta   90.00
_cell.angle_gamma   90.00
#
_symmetry.space_group_name_H-M   'P 1'
#
loop_
_entity.id
_entity.type
_entity.pdbx_description
1 polymer ?
#
loop_
_entity_poly.entity_id
_entity_poly.type
_entity_poly.pdbx_seq_one_letter_code
_entity_poly.pdbx_strand_id
1 'polypeptide(L)'
;MGNKKKGPQKQESLKQSPPPLNPDEDPYWKVSTENLDPRKGAHFIERFLNYQVRYPQWVEDISSGVPTYYAVLGLLKGFSKEELQSAYEQECKFSAYPDDSIEEAYRVLSDLQLRVKYDEFLIRFEHATRYNPAHMTEGLKKAHDEFLKNALIIRKLGDFAQKHHDYMYLITKGMPSIFEYSGLKHGCSDGDIDKYASSGDELTVFISSIMRDPKKREQFANYDTLIETSSNEDAKKQMRKLQKRWKELDPRLVRKILQMSLQESEQMMDIFERTSNTLSLNHDWKEFLPPSEKTFFSIFGIDEHISSLPKSEIESLLRARYRTMERTPDVNLAYTVLKNPTLRDEYIWMSHHYELKQIYDFITEEEKYPDELNDARIQELIAEKMREFEKIFGRIR
;
A
#
# COMPACT_ATOMS: atom_id res chain seq x y z
N MET A 1 -69.44 22.15 13.33
CA MET A 1 -68.17 22.04 12.59
C MET A 1 -67.05 22.55 13.49
N GLY A 2 -66.17 21.66 13.96
CA GLY A 2 -65.06 22.02 14.84
C GLY A 2 -63.80 21.29 14.39
N ASN A 3 -62.92 22.01 13.70
CA ASN A 3 -61.63 21.52 13.22
C ASN A 3 -60.67 21.30 14.40
N LYS A 4 -60.40 20.04 14.76
CA LYS A 4 -59.25 19.69 15.61
C LYS A 4 -57.98 19.65 14.77
N LYS A 5 -57.11 20.65 14.96
CA LYS A 5 -55.75 20.70 14.44
C LYS A 5 -54.94 19.51 14.99
N LYS A 6 -54.40 18.68 14.10
CA LYS A 6 -53.37 17.68 14.40
C LYS A 6 -52.08 18.41 14.83
N GLY A 7 -51.54 18.06 15.98
CA GLY A 7 -50.22 18.52 16.43
C GLY A 7 -49.09 17.90 15.58
N PRO A 8 -47.91 18.54 15.52
CA PRO A 8 -46.81 18.05 14.70
C PRO A 8 -46.24 16.76 15.28
N GLN A 9 -46.11 15.74 14.42
CA GLN A 9 -45.38 14.50 14.72
C GLN A 9 -43.93 14.86 15.05
N LYS A 10 -43.45 14.43 16.22
CA LYS A 10 -42.02 14.37 16.54
C LYS A 10 -41.35 13.50 15.48
N GLN A 11 -40.54 14.12 14.62
CA GLN A 11 -39.52 13.40 13.86
C GLN A 11 -38.56 12.80 14.89
N GLU A 12 -38.54 11.47 14.98
CA GLU A 12 -37.43 10.74 15.56
C GLU A 12 -36.19 11.10 14.75
N SER A 13 -35.32 11.91 15.34
CA SER A 13 -33.97 12.13 14.84
C SER A 13 -33.27 10.77 14.77
N LEU A 14 -32.96 10.32 13.55
CA LEU A 14 -31.98 9.27 13.30
C LEU A 14 -30.75 9.59 14.16
N LYS A 15 -30.46 8.72 15.14
CA LYS A 15 -29.22 8.83 15.92
C LYS A 15 -28.07 8.75 14.92
N GLN A 16 -27.42 9.87 14.67
CA GLN A 16 -26.15 9.89 13.97
C GLN A 16 -25.18 9.02 14.77
N SER A 17 -24.53 8.06 14.12
CA SER A 17 -23.44 7.30 14.73
C SER A 17 -22.43 8.26 15.36
N PRO A 18 -21.83 7.93 16.52
CA PRO A 18 -20.72 8.69 17.04
C PRO A 18 -19.63 8.83 15.96
N PRO A 19 -18.94 9.97 15.87
CA PRO A 19 -17.78 10.08 14.99
C PRO A 19 -16.76 8.97 15.32
N PRO A 20 -15.99 8.48 14.33
CA PRO A 20 -14.97 7.47 14.58
C PRO A 20 -13.96 7.98 15.62
N LEU A 21 -13.36 7.04 16.36
CA LEU A 21 -12.34 7.39 17.35
C LEU A 21 -11.18 8.13 16.66
N ASN A 22 -10.66 9.18 17.30
CA ASN A 22 -9.43 9.82 16.83
C ASN A 22 -8.31 8.77 16.87
N PRO A 23 -7.68 8.41 15.74
CA PRO A 23 -6.64 7.38 15.70
C PRO A 23 -5.41 7.71 16.57
N ASP A 24 -5.25 8.97 17.00
CA ASP A 24 -4.21 9.43 17.91
C ASP A 24 -4.56 9.27 19.40
N GLU A 25 -5.77 8.80 19.73
CA GLU A 25 -6.28 8.78 21.09
C GLU A 25 -6.80 7.39 21.50
N ASP A 26 -6.47 6.99 22.72
CA ASP A 26 -7.16 5.93 23.43
C ASP A 26 -7.84 6.51 24.68
N PRO A 27 -9.13 6.89 24.61
CA PRO A 27 -9.84 7.50 25.73
C PRO A 27 -10.13 6.50 26.86
N TYR A 28 -9.90 5.21 26.62
CA TYR A 28 -10.18 4.12 27.55
C TYR A 28 -8.91 3.60 28.22
N TRP A 29 -7.74 3.92 27.67
CA TRP A 29 -6.45 3.66 28.30
C TRP A 29 -6.13 4.73 29.35
N LYS A 30 -6.47 4.43 30.60
CA LYS A 30 -6.24 5.34 31.73
C LYS A 30 -5.13 4.79 32.62
N VAL A 31 -4.02 5.51 32.65
CA VAL A 31 -2.92 5.24 33.57
C VAL A 31 -2.76 6.40 34.53
N SER A 32 -2.68 6.07 35.82
CA SER A 32 -2.58 7.06 36.88
C SER A 32 -1.25 7.81 36.84
N THR A 33 -1.31 9.12 37.05
CA THR A 33 -0.12 9.96 37.33
C THR A 33 0.25 9.98 38.81
N GLU A 34 -0.63 9.48 39.69
CA GLU A 34 -0.36 9.30 41.11
C GLU A 34 0.52 8.05 41.32
N ASN A 35 1.64 8.22 42.03
CA ASN A 35 2.52 7.13 42.47
C ASN A 35 2.30 6.89 43.96
N LEU A 36 1.35 6.01 44.27
CA LEU A 36 1.06 5.60 45.64
C LEU A 36 1.99 4.45 46.06
N ASP A 37 2.22 4.32 47.37
CA ASP A 37 3.07 3.25 47.92
C ASP A 37 2.61 1.85 47.45
N PRO A 38 3.43 1.11 46.68
CA PRO A 38 3.08 -0.20 46.14
C PRO A 38 2.65 -1.20 47.23
N ARG A 39 3.18 -1.06 48.46
CA ARG A 39 2.83 -1.94 49.59
C ARG A 39 1.38 -1.78 50.03
N LYS A 40 0.78 -0.62 49.77
CA LYS A 40 -0.64 -0.33 50.05
C LYS A 40 -1.56 -0.78 48.91
N GLY A 41 -0.99 -1.11 47.75
CA GLY A 41 -1.70 -1.47 46.52
C GLY A 41 -1.75 -2.96 46.21
N ALA A 42 -1.11 -3.82 47.02
CA ALA A 42 -0.92 -5.23 46.72
C ALA A 42 -2.23 -5.96 46.33
N HIS A 43 -3.33 -5.71 47.03
CA HIS A 43 -4.62 -6.33 46.71
C HIS A 43 -5.21 -5.86 45.37
N PHE A 44 -4.90 -4.63 44.92
CA PHE A 44 -5.40 -4.09 43.65
C PHE A 44 -4.63 -4.72 42.48
N ILE A 45 -3.31 -4.84 42.64
CA ILE A 45 -2.42 -5.53 41.69
C ILE A 45 -2.83 -6.99 41.58
N GLU A 46 -3.03 -7.69 42.71
CA GLU A 46 -3.48 -9.09 42.72
C GLU A 46 -4.83 -9.28 42.03
N ARG A 47 -5.81 -8.38 42.28
CA ARG A 47 -7.11 -8.43 41.60
C ARG A 47 -7.01 -8.23 40.09
N PHE A 48 -6.08 -7.38 39.64
CA PHE A 48 -5.79 -7.22 38.21
C PHE A 48 -5.16 -8.50 37.65
N LEU A 49 -4.13 -9.04 38.30
CA LEU A 49 -3.43 -10.25 37.85
C LEU A 49 -4.32 -11.50 37.84
N ASN A 50 -5.38 -11.55 38.65
CA ASN A 50 -6.37 -12.64 38.58
C ASN A 50 -7.06 -12.74 37.20
N TYR A 51 -7.11 -11.67 36.41
CA TYR A 51 -7.58 -11.75 35.03
C TYR A 51 -6.67 -12.61 34.15
N GLN A 52 -5.37 -12.71 34.46
CA GLN A 52 -4.41 -13.49 33.67
C GLN A 52 -4.78 -14.98 33.60
N VAL A 53 -5.45 -15.51 34.62
CA VAL A 53 -5.88 -16.91 34.67
C VAL A 53 -6.98 -17.21 33.65
N ARG A 54 -7.89 -16.25 33.40
CA ARG A 54 -9.07 -16.45 32.54
C ARG A 54 -8.97 -15.75 31.19
N TYR A 55 -8.24 -14.65 31.14
CA TYR A 55 -8.06 -13.78 29.99
C TYR A 55 -6.58 -13.36 29.90
N PRO A 56 -5.66 -14.31 29.66
CA PRO A 56 -4.22 -14.04 29.64
C PRO A 56 -3.85 -12.95 28.62
N GLN A 57 -4.44 -13.00 27.42
CA GLN A 57 -4.19 -12.03 26.35
C GLN A 57 -4.50 -10.58 26.77
N TRP A 58 -5.59 -10.35 27.53
CA TRP A 58 -5.97 -9.00 27.94
C TRP A 58 -4.91 -8.37 28.84
N VAL A 59 -4.37 -9.18 29.76
CA VAL A 59 -3.31 -8.75 30.67
C VAL A 59 -2.00 -8.54 29.89
N GLU A 60 -1.66 -9.45 28.98
CA GLU A 60 -0.45 -9.35 28.16
C GLU A 60 -0.45 -8.10 27.27
N ASP A 61 -1.53 -7.87 26.53
CA ASP A 61 -1.71 -6.72 25.65
C ASP A 61 -1.58 -5.41 26.43
N ILE A 62 -2.41 -5.21 27.46
CA ILE A 62 -2.41 -3.92 28.18
C ILE A 62 -1.12 -3.68 28.96
N SER A 63 -0.45 -4.74 29.43
CA SER A 63 0.80 -4.62 30.19
C SER A 63 2.03 -4.48 29.30
N SER A 64 1.91 -4.77 28.00
CA SER A 64 2.94 -4.48 26.99
C SER A 64 2.73 -3.11 26.32
N GLY A 65 1.63 -2.44 26.63
CA GLY A 65 1.29 -1.11 26.12
C GLY A 65 0.41 -1.15 24.87
N VAL A 66 -0.03 -2.32 24.40
CA VAL A 66 -1.01 -2.40 23.31
C VAL A 66 -2.25 -1.58 23.69
N PRO A 67 -2.80 -0.75 22.78
CA PRO A 67 -4.00 0.01 23.05
C PRO A 67 -5.19 -0.88 23.42
N THR A 68 -6.21 -0.27 24.03
CA THR A 68 -7.45 -0.98 24.35
C THR A 68 -8.08 -1.55 23.09
N TYR A 69 -8.86 -2.62 23.22
CA TYR A 69 -9.52 -3.26 22.08
C TYR A 69 -10.45 -2.33 21.30
N TYR A 70 -10.95 -1.28 21.95
CA TYR A 70 -11.65 -0.18 21.28
C TYR A 70 -10.73 0.62 20.37
N ALA A 71 -9.53 1.01 20.84
CA ALA A 71 -8.55 1.76 20.06
C ALA A 71 -7.87 0.92 18.97
N VAL A 72 -7.61 -0.37 19.26
CA VAL A 72 -7.11 -1.35 18.26
C VAL A 72 -8.01 -1.35 17.03
N LEU A 73 -9.33 -1.42 17.23
CA LEU A 73 -10.31 -1.39 16.13
C LEU A 73 -10.79 0.04 15.76
N GLY A 74 -10.27 1.10 16.38
CA GLY A 74 -10.67 2.48 16.08
C GLY A 74 -12.14 2.83 16.39
N LEU A 75 -12.74 2.17 17.38
CA LEU A 75 -14.17 2.29 17.71
C LEU A 75 -14.41 3.03 19.03
N LEU A 76 -15.44 3.87 19.05
CA LEU A 76 -16.02 4.40 20.29
C LEU A 76 -17.09 3.47 20.85
N LYS A 77 -17.23 3.45 22.18
CA LYS A 77 -18.36 2.76 22.83
C LYS A 77 -19.69 3.22 22.23
N GLY A 78 -20.56 2.24 21.97
CA GLY A 78 -21.87 2.48 21.32
C GLY A 78 -21.88 2.22 19.82
N PHE A 79 -20.80 1.66 19.25
CA PHE A 79 -20.73 1.22 17.86
C PHE A 79 -21.79 0.18 17.48
N SER A 80 -22.13 0.14 16.18
CA SER A 80 -23.00 -0.87 15.55
C SER A 80 -22.24 -2.15 15.21
N LYS A 81 -22.98 -3.24 14.91
CA LYS A 81 -22.35 -4.50 14.51
C LYS A 81 -21.62 -4.35 13.16
N GLU A 82 -22.17 -3.54 12.27
CA GLU A 82 -21.61 -3.24 10.96
C GLU A 82 -20.32 -2.44 11.09
N GLU A 83 -20.27 -1.45 11.99
CA GLU A 83 -19.06 -0.67 12.29
C GLU A 83 -17.95 -1.57 12.84
N LEU A 84 -18.28 -2.49 13.75
CA LEU A 84 -17.33 -3.44 14.30
C LEU A 84 -16.76 -4.39 13.23
N GLN A 85 -17.61 -4.92 12.36
CA GLN A 85 -17.18 -5.79 11.27
C GLN A 85 -16.25 -5.07 10.29
N SER A 86 -16.65 -3.86 9.86
CA SER A 86 -15.86 -3.05 8.93
C SER A 86 -14.50 -2.67 9.53
N ALA A 87 -14.45 -2.34 10.81
CA ALA A 87 -13.22 -2.00 11.52
C ALA A 87 -12.26 -3.20 11.59
N TYR A 88 -12.78 -4.38 11.93
CA TYR A 88 -11.99 -5.60 11.96
C TYR A 88 -11.42 -5.96 10.59
N GLU A 89 -12.24 -5.92 9.54
CA GLU A 89 -11.80 -6.18 8.17
C GLU A 89 -10.73 -5.19 7.68
N GLN A 90 -10.76 -3.95 8.18
CA GLN A 90 -9.76 -2.94 7.87
C GLN A 90 -8.43 -3.23 8.59
N GLU A 91 -8.47 -3.52 9.90
CA GLU A 91 -7.26 -3.84 10.67
C GLU A 91 -6.61 -5.15 10.19
N CYS A 92 -7.38 -6.15 9.78
CA CYS A 92 -6.81 -7.36 9.17
C CYS A 92 -6.05 -7.09 7.86
N LYS A 93 -6.29 -5.96 7.18
CA LYS A 93 -5.56 -5.58 5.96
C LYS A 93 -4.33 -4.75 6.29
N PHE A 94 -4.45 -3.80 7.21
CA PHE A 94 -3.37 -2.88 7.59
C PHE A 94 -3.44 -2.57 9.08
N SER A 95 -2.57 -3.20 9.87
CA SER A 95 -2.46 -2.90 11.30
C SER A 95 -1.02 -2.82 11.78
N ALA A 96 -0.82 -2.04 12.85
CA ALA A 96 0.40 -2.04 13.64
C ALA A 96 0.29 -2.95 14.87
N TYR A 97 -0.88 -3.55 15.08
CA TYR A 97 -1.16 -4.38 16.25
C TYR A 97 -0.90 -5.86 15.93
N PRO A 98 -0.55 -6.68 16.93
CA PRO A 98 -0.42 -8.12 16.74
C PRO A 98 -1.75 -8.75 16.27
N ASP A 99 -1.69 -9.71 15.36
CA ASP A 99 -2.87 -10.41 14.83
C ASP A 99 -3.74 -10.99 15.95
N ASP A 100 -3.11 -11.64 16.93
CA ASP A 100 -3.78 -12.19 18.12
C ASP A 100 -4.58 -11.11 18.88
N SER A 101 -4.04 -9.90 19.00
CA SER A 101 -4.71 -8.77 19.67
C SER A 101 -5.88 -8.24 18.85
N ILE A 102 -5.82 -8.26 17.52
CA ILE A 102 -6.90 -7.84 16.62
C ILE A 102 -8.06 -8.84 16.66
N GLU A 103 -7.75 -10.13 16.57
CA GLU A 103 -8.75 -11.21 16.68
C GLU A 103 -9.44 -11.19 18.05
N GLU A 104 -8.65 -11.05 19.11
CA GLU A 104 -9.16 -10.97 20.48
C GLU A 104 -10.01 -9.71 20.69
N ALA A 105 -9.59 -8.56 20.14
CA ALA A 105 -10.38 -7.33 20.17
C ALA A 105 -11.75 -7.54 19.51
N TYR A 106 -11.79 -8.14 18.32
CA TYR A 106 -13.05 -8.42 17.63
C TYR A 106 -13.92 -9.40 18.41
N ARG A 107 -13.33 -10.48 18.97
CA ARG A 107 -14.06 -11.47 19.78
C ARG A 107 -14.69 -10.84 21.03
N VAL A 108 -13.91 -10.06 21.78
CA VAL A 108 -14.35 -9.42 23.02
C VAL A 108 -15.39 -8.35 22.75
N LEU A 109 -15.18 -7.53 21.72
CA LEU A 109 -16.13 -6.49 21.36
C LEU A 109 -17.40 -7.06 20.73
N SER A 110 -17.38 -8.22 20.08
CA SER A 110 -18.57 -8.86 19.50
C SER A 110 -19.57 -9.38 20.54
N ASP A 111 -19.09 -9.79 21.73
CA ASP A 111 -19.93 -10.37 22.78
C ASP A 111 -20.20 -9.36 23.91
N LEU A 112 -21.47 -9.11 24.22
CA LEU A 112 -21.85 -8.12 25.24
C LEU A 112 -21.32 -8.48 26.64
N GLN A 113 -21.31 -9.76 27.01
CA GLN A 113 -20.84 -10.20 28.32
C GLN A 113 -19.32 -10.07 28.44
N LEU A 114 -18.57 -10.39 27.38
CA LEU A 114 -17.13 -10.17 27.33
C LEU A 114 -16.79 -8.69 27.34
N ARG A 115 -17.50 -7.87 26.56
CA ARG A 115 -17.31 -6.42 26.51
C ARG A 115 -17.51 -5.76 27.88
N VAL A 116 -18.55 -6.15 28.62
CA VAL A 116 -18.78 -5.66 29.99
C VAL A 116 -17.65 -6.05 30.93
N LYS A 117 -17.16 -7.30 30.86
CA LYS A 117 -16.02 -7.75 31.67
C LYS A 117 -14.72 -7.05 31.28
N TYR A 118 -14.52 -6.76 30.00
CA TYR A 118 -13.36 -6.02 29.52
C TYR A 118 -13.40 -4.57 30.02
N ASP A 119 -14.57 -3.93 30.03
CA ASP A 119 -14.74 -2.61 30.64
C ASP A 119 -14.40 -2.61 32.14
N GLU A 120 -14.82 -3.64 32.88
CA GLU A 120 -14.41 -3.83 34.28
C GLU A 120 -12.90 -4.03 34.42
N PHE A 121 -12.30 -4.82 33.52
CA PHE A 121 -10.86 -5.05 33.46
C PHE A 121 -10.07 -3.74 33.28
N LEU A 122 -10.49 -2.86 32.37
CA LEU A 122 -9.85 -1.55 32.15
C LEU A 122 -9.87 -0.68 33.41
N ILE A 123 -10.98 -0.70 34.17
CA ILE A 123 -11.07 0.00 35.45
C ILE A 123 -10.08 -0.60 36.47
N ARG A 124 -9.94 -1.93 36.51
CA ARG A 124 -8.98 -2.59 37.41
C ARG A 124 -7.53 -2.27 37.03
N PHE A 125 -7.23 -2.22 35.74
CA PHE A 125 -5.93 -1.78 35.23
C PHE A 125 -5.60 -0.36 35.70
N GLU A 126 -6.52 0.61 35.51
CA GLU A 126 -6.34 1.98 35.99
C GLU A 126 -6.00 2.00 37.49
N HIS A 127 -6.76 1.28 38.30
CA HIS A 127 -6.51 1.19 39.75
C HIS A 127 -5.16 0.54 40.10
N ALA A 128 -4.75 -0.51 39.38
CA ALA A 128 -3.48 -1.17 39.60
C ALA A 128 -2.30 -0.23 39.28
N THR A 129 -2.39 0.55 38.19
CA THR A 129 -1.30 1.46 37.79
C THR A 129 -1.00 2.57 38.79
N ARG A 130 -1.96 2.97 39.65
CA ARG A 130 -1.76 3.93 40.77
C ARG A 130 -0.67 3.51 41.75
N TYR A 131 -0.39 2.21 41.81
CA TYR A 131 0.55 1.61 42.76
C TYR A 131 1.80 1.06 42.06
N ASN A 132 1.95 1.29 40.74
CA ASN A 132 3.15 0.92 40.02
C ASN A 132 4.28 1.93 40.28
N PRO A 133 5.54 1.50 40.25
CA PRO A 133 6.67 2.42 40.21
C PRO A 133 6.61 3.36 39.00
N ALA A 134 6.95 4.63 39.19
CA ALA A 134 6.88 5.67 38.16
C ALA A 134 7.54 5.29 36.83
N HIS A 135 8.74 4.67 36.88
CA HIS A 135 9.48 4.28 35.69
C HIS A 135 8.80 3.17 34.87
N MET A 136 8.03 2.28 35.52
CA MET A 136 7.25 1.26 34.81
C MET A 136 6.07 1.90 34.09
N THR A 137 5.39 2.83 34.75
CA THR A 137 4.29 3.61 34.17
C THR A 137 4.75 4.46 32.97
N GLU A 138 5.92 5.09 33.06
CA GLU A 138 6.51 5.85 31.96
C GLU A 138 6.90 4.97 30.78
N GLY A 139 7.54 3.82 31.03
CA GLY A 139 7.87 2.83 29.99
C GLY A 139 6.62 2.32 29.27
N LEU A 140 5.57 2.01 30.03
CA LEU A 140 4.30 1.53 29.48
C LEU A 140 3.60 2.60 28.63
N LYS A 141 3.59 3.85 29.10
CA LYS A 141 3.04 4.97 28.33
C LYS A 141 3.79 5.18 27.02
N LYS A 142 5.13 5.13 27.06
CA LYS A 142 5.94 5.27 25.85
C LYS A 142 5.62 4.17 24.83
N ALA A 143 5.48 2.92 25.27
CA ALA A 143 5.09 1.80 24.40
C ALA A 143 3.69 2.02 23.79
N HIS A 144 2.73 2.47 24.60
CA HIS A 144 1.37 2.77 24.15
C HIS A 144 1.32 3.88 23.10
N ASP A 145 2.00 5.00 23.37
CA ASP A 145 2.08 6.13 22.44
C ASP A 145 2.75 5.70 21.11
N GLU A 146 3.73 4.78 21.18
CA GLU A 146 4.39 4.22 20.00
C GLU A 146 3.44 3.33 19.16
N PHE A 147 2.62 2.50 19.81
CA PHE A 147 1.59 1.72 19.11
C PHE A 147 0.57 2.60 18.39
N LEU A 148 0.04 3.64 19.05
CA LEU A 148 -0.91 4.57 18.44
C LEU A 148 -0.29 5.30 17.24
N LYS A 149 0.94 5.80 17.41
CA LYS A 149 1.67 6.47 16.34
C LYS A 149 1.89 5.54 15.14
N ASN A 150 2.31 4.30 15.38
CA ASN A 150 2.55 3.32 14.31
C ASN A 150 1.24 2.94 13.61
N ALA A 151 0.16 2.72 14.34
CA ALA A 151 -1.15 2.43 13.76
C ALA A 151 -1.66 3.57 12.86
N LEU A 152 -1.49 4.82 13.28
CA LEU A 152 -1.82 5.98 12.45
C LEU A 152 -1.00 5.98 11.15
N ILE A 153 0.30 5.75 11.25
CA ILE A 153 1.21 5.70 10.09
C ILE A 153 0.76 4.59 9.13
N ILE A 154 0.53 3.38 9.64
CA ILE A 154 0.14 2.22 8.81
C ILE A 154 -1.23 2.44 8.16
N ARG A 155 -2.23 2.98 8.87
CA ARG A 155 -3.54 3.31 8.27
C ARG A 155 -3.40 4.35 7.15
N LYS A 156 -2.65 5.43 7.39
CA LYS A 156 -2.39 6.47 6.37
C LYS A 156 -1.66 5.89 5.16
N LEU A 157 -0.70 4.98 5.37
CA LEU A 157 0.06 4.33 4.30
C LEU A 157 -0.74 3.25 3.58
N GLY A 158 -1.58 2.47 4.26
CA GLY A 158 -2.41 1.44 3.66
C GLY A 158 -3.39 2.01 2.64
N ASP A 159 -4.09 3.08 3.02
CA ASP A 159 -4.97 3.83 2.11
C ASP A 159 -4.22 4.41 0.90
N PHE A 160 -2.97 4.83 1.11
CA PHE A 160 -2.11 5.34 0.06
C PHE A 160 -1.63 4.21 -0.85
N ALA A 161 -1.19 3.08 -0.29
CA ALA A 161 -0.70 1.91 -1.00
C ALA A 161 -1.76 1.28 -1.90
N GLN A 162 -3.03 1.23 -1.46
CA GLN A 162 -4.12 0.75 -2.29
C GLN A 162 -4.36 1.61 -3.55
N LYS A 163 -4.01 2.90 -3.50
CA LYS A 163 -4.26 3.86 -4.59
C LYS A 163 -3.02 4.14 -5.43
N HIS A 164 -1.84 3.89 -4.88
CA HIS A 164 -0.56 4.32 -5.42
C HIS A 164 0.50 3.22 -5.29
N HIS A 165 0.11 1.95 -5.39
CA HIS A 165 1.01 0.80 -5.26
C HIS A 165 2.20 0.90 -6.22
N ASP A 166 1.92 1.17 -7.49
CA ASP A 166 2.94 1.28 -8.54
C ASP A 166 3.92 2.41 -8.24
N TYR A 167 3.41 3.58 -7.86
CA TYR A 167 4.24 4.69 -7.43
C TYR A 167 5.14 4.28 -6.27
N MET A 168 4.57 3.70 -5.21
CA MET A 168 5.34 3.26 -4.04
C MET A 168 6.44 2.28 -4.44
N TYR A 169 6.10 1.24 -5.20
CA TYR A 169 7.06 0.23 -5.68
C TYR A 169 8.22 0.90 -6.44
N LEU A 170 7.93 1.75 -7.42
CA LEU A 170 8.96 2.38 -8.25
C LEU A 170 9.86 3.34 -7.45
N ILE A 171 9.30 4.09 -6.49
CA ILE A 171 10.11 4.93 -5.61
C ILE A 171 11.09 4.06 -4.80
N THR A 172 10.65 2.92 -4.25
CA THR A 172 11.59 1.98 -3.59
C THR A 172 12.63 1.38 -4.54
N LYS A 173 12.37 1.44 -5.85
CA LYS A 173 13.33 1.08 -6.91
C LYS A 173 14.06 2.30 -7.49
N GLY A 174 14.10 3.42 -6.76
CA GLY A 174 14.90 4.60 -7.05
C GLY A 174 14.31 5.56 -8.08
N MET A 175 13.05 5.38 -8.50
CA MET A 175 12.35 6.39 -9.31
C MET A 175 12.28 7.70 -8.51
N PRO A 176 12.45 8.88 -9.15
CA PRO A 176 12.31 10.15 -8.44
C PRO A 176 10.88 10.36 -7.93
N SER A 177 10.74 10.90 -6.71
CA SER A 177 9.44 11.26 -6.15
C SER A 177 8.78 12.41 -6.92
N ILE A 178 7.49 12.66 -6.70
CA ILE A 178 6.83 13.84 -7.30
C ILE A 178 7.50 15.15 -6.87
N PHE A 179 8.09 15.19 -5.67
CA PHE A 179 8.81 16.36 -5.15
C PHE A 179 10.20 16.48 -5.77
N GLU A 180 10.93 15.37 -5.89
CA GLU A 180 12.23 15.35 -6.58
C GLU A 180 12.09 15.68 -8.07
N TYR A 181 11.06 15.16 -8.74
CA TYR A 181 10.79 15.39 -10.15
C TYR A 181 10.36 16.83 -10.43
N SER A 182 9.45 17.38 -9.62
CA SER A 182 8.93 18.74 -9.81
C SER A 182 9.84 19.83 -9.25
N GLY A 183 10.70 19.50 -8.28
CA GLY A 183 11.46 20.46 -7.49
C GLY A 183 10.61 21.22 -6.45
N LEU A 184 9.34 20.86 -6.28
CA LEU A 184 8.46 21.45 -5.26
C LEU A 184 8.81 20.89 -3.88
N LYS A 185 8.70 21.74 -2.85
CA LYS A 185 8.86 21.34 -1.44
C LYS A 185 7.54 20.83 -0.85
N HIS A 186 7.60 19.99 0.19
CA HIS A 186 6.41 19.49 0.91
C HIS A 186 5.43 20.62 1.32
N GLY A 187 5.96 21.77 1.74
CA GLY A 187 5.19 22.95 2.16
C GLY A 187 5.22 24.12 1.17
N CYS A 188 5.31 23.86 -0.14
CA CYS A 188 5.35 24.93 -1.15
C CYS A 188 4.07 25.79 -1.16
N SER A 189 4.20 27.05 -1.58
CA SER A 189 3.09 27.99 -1.69
C SER A 189 2.26 27.74 -2.96
N ASP A 190 1.02 28.24 -3.00
CA ASP A 190 0.19 28.17 -4.21
C ASP A 190 0.87 28.84 -5.41
N GLY A 191 1.64 29.92 -5.18
CA GLY A 191 2.42 30.58 -6.22
C GLY A 191 3.54 29.71 -6.81
N ASP A 192 4.16 28.84 -6.00
CA ASP A 192 5.15 27.87 -6.49
C ASP A 192 4.47 26.81 -7.37
N ILE A 193 3.27 26.36 -6.95
CA ILE A 193 2.45 25.39 -7.70
C ILE A 193 1.98 25.98 -9.03
N ASP A 194 1.54 27.24 -9.06
CA ASP A 194 1.13 27.95 -10.27
C ASP A 194 2.29 28.09 -11.26
N LYS A 195 3.49 28.42 -10.74
CA LYS A 195 4.70 28.55 -11.56
C LYS A 195 5.09 27.21 -12.19
N TYR A 196 5.00 26.12 -11.43
CA TYR A 196 5.25 24.78 -11.96
C TYR A 196 4.21 24.40 -13.02
N ALA A 197 2.91 24.61 -12.73
CA ALA A 197 1.79 24.32 -13.63
C ALA A 197 1.90 25.03 -15.00
N SER A 198 2.58 26.18 -15.04
CA SER A 198 2.74 26.99 -16.25
C SER A 198 3.52 26.29 -17.39
N SER A 199 4.18 25.15 -17.13
CA SER A 199 4.79 24.34 -18.20
C SER A 199 3.75 23.71 -19.14
N GLY A 200 2.52 23.49 -18.65
CA GLY A 200 1.36 23.09 -19.45
C GLY A 200 1.30 21.63 -19.90
N ASP A 201 2.28 20.77 -19.56
CA ASP A 201 2.20 19.34 -19.90
C ASP A 201 1.30 18.55 -18.94
N GLU A 202 0.72 17.44 -19.43
CA GLU A 202 -0.27 16.64 -18.70
C GLU A 202 0.21 16.19 -17.31
N LEU A 203 1.45 15.70 -17.21
CA LEU A 203 2.02 15.26 -15.93
C LEU A 203 2.17 16.45 -14.97
N THR A 204 2.64 17.59 -15.46
CA THR A 204 2.78 18.80 -14.63
C THR A 204 1.43 19.25 -14.10
N VAL A 205 0.40 19.31 -14.95
CA VAL A 205 -0.98 19.64 -14.53
C VAL A 205 -1.48 18.66 -13.48
N PHE A 206 -1.19 17.36 -13.66
CA PHE A 206 -1.58 16.32 -12.72
C PHE A 206 -0.89 16.45 -11.37
N ILE A 207 0.44 16.63 -11.35
CA ILE A 207 1.21 16.87 -10.11
C ILE A 207 0.71 18.14 -9.42
N SER A 208 0.49 19.24 -10.16
CA SER A 208 -0.08 20.46 -9.57
C SER A 208 -1.46 20.24 -8.95
N SER A 209 -2.28 19.36 -9.53
CA SER A 209 -3.59 19.00 -8.94
C SER A 209 -3.45 18.23 -7.61
N ILE A 210 -2.47 17.32 -7.52
CA ILE A 210 -2.12 16.60 -6.27
C ILE A 210 -1.64 17.62 -5.23
N MET A 211 -0.78 18.55 -5.62
CA MET A 211 -0.19 19.55 -4.72
C MET A 211 -1.21 20.57 -4.21
N ARG A 212 -2.23 20.92 -4.99
CA ARG A 212 -3.33 21.82 -4.54
C ARG A 212 -4.23 21.16 -3.51
N ASP A 213 -4.40 19.84 -3.55
CA ASP A 213 -5.17 19.11 -2.55
C ASP A 213 -4.34 18.92 -1.27
N PRO A 214 -4.68 19.56 -0.14
CA PRO A 214 -3.90 19.46 1.09
C PRO A 214 -3.79 18.02 1.61
N LYS A 215 -4.84 17.21 1.47
CA LYS A 215 -4.85 15.82 1.95
C LYS A 215 -3.93 14.95 1.11
N LYS A 216 -4.01 15.06 -0.22
CA LYS A 216 -3.12 14.29 -1.11
C LYS A 216 -1.67 14.72 -0.94
N ARG A 217 -1.40 16.03 -0.94
CA ARG A 217 -0.06 16.57 -0.68
C ARG A 217 0.53 16.03 0.63
N GLU A 218 -0.25 16.00 1.71
CA GLU A 218 0.19 15.42 2.98
C GLU A 218 0.50 13.92 2.84
N GLN A 219 -0.33 13.15 2.14
CA GLN A 219 -0.09 11.71 1.93
C GLN A 219 1.23 11.44 1.18
N PHE A 220 1.47 12.14 0.06
CA PHE A 220 2.72 11.99 -0.68
C PHE A 220 3.93 12.45 0.15
N ALA A 221 3.83 13.56 0.88
CA ALA A 221 4.91 14.06 1.74
C ALA A 221 5.22 13.11 2.91
N ASN A 222 4.19 12.48 3.50
CA ASN A 222 4.34 11.48 4.54
C ASN A 222 5.08 10.24 4.02
N TYR A 223 4.81 9.81 2.78
CA TYR A 223 5.51 8.69 2.16
C TYR A 223 6.99 9.00 1.89
N ASP A 224 7.31 10.18 1.34
CA ASP A 224 8.70 10.61 1.16
C ASP A 224 9.44 10.68 2.50
N THR A 225 8.80 11.26 3.53
CA THR A 225 9.36 11.34 4.88
C THR A 225 9.61 9.94 5.48
N LEU A 226 8.72 8.98 5.25
CA LEU A 226 8.90 7.59 5.70
C LEU A 226 10.16 6.96 5.10
N ILE A 227 10.36 7.14 3.79
CA ILE A 227 11.55 6.63 3.10
C ILE A 227 12.82 7.28 3.65
N GLU A 228 12.81 8.62 3.82
CA GLU A 228 13.95 9.37 4.32
C GLU A 228 14.32 8.99 5.76
N THR A 229 13.31 8.77 6.61
CA THR A 229 13.48 8.46 8.04
C THR A 229 13.64 6.98 8.36
N SER A 230 13.49 6.09 7.36
CA SER A 230 13.71 4.65 7.51
C SER A 230 15.08 4.33 8.13
N SER A 231 15.16 3.38 9.05
CA SER A 231 16.43 2.94 9.66
C SER A 231 17.22 1.96 8.77
N ASN A 232 16.64 1.52 7.65
CA ASN A 232 17.25 0.53 6.76
C ASN A 232 18.23 1.17 5.77
N GLU A 233 19.49 1.33 6.22
CA GLU A 233 20.55 1.96 5.42
C GLU A 233 20.93 1.16 4.16
N ASP A 234 20.81 -0.17 4.18
CA ASP A 234 21.09 -1.00 3.00
C ASP A 234 20.06 -0.75 1.89
N ALA A 235 18.77 -0.69 2.25
CA ALA A 235 17.71 -0.33 1.32
C ALA A 235 17.92 1.08 0.75
N LYS A 236 18.26 2.06 1.60
CA LYS A 236 18.58 3.42 1.14
C LYS A 236 19.78 3.46 0.19
N LYS A 237 20.81 2.64 0.45
CA LYS A 237 21.99 2.55 -0.42
C LYS A 237 21.63 1.98 -1.79
N GLN A 238 20.80 0.93 -1.84
CA GLN A 238 20.28 0.37 -3.09
C GLN A 238 19.41 1.39 -3.84
N MET A 239 18.48 2.05 -3.15
CA MET A 239 17.65 3.11 -3.73
C MET A 239 18.49 4.21 -4.38
N ARG A 240 19.52 4.72 -3.67
CA ARG A 240 20.44 5.75 -4.22
C ARG A 240 21.22 5.26 -5.44
N LYS A 241 21.58 3.97 -5.50
CA LYS A 241 22.26 3.38 -6.66
C LYS A 241 21.33 3.35 -7.87
N LEU A 242 20.11 2.85 -7.69
CA LEU A 242 19.09 2.83 -8.73
C LEU A 242 18.72 4.25 -9.18
N GLN A 243 18.58 5.20 -8.25
CA GLN A 243 18.26 6.61 -8.55
C GLN A 243 19.30 7.28 -9.46
N LYS A 244 20.57 6.89 -9.39
CA LYS A 244 21.58 7.37 -10.35
C LYS A 244 21.29 6.88 -11.76
N ARG A 245 20.93 5.62 -11.91
CA ARG A 245 20.60 5.03 -13.21
C ARG A 245 19.31 5.60 -13.78
N TRP A 246 18.32 5.94 -12.94
CA TRP A 246 17.11 6.65 -13.38
C TRP A 246 17.41 8.00 -14.04
N LYS A 247 18.49 8.68 -13.63
CA LYS A 247 18.93 9.95 -14.26
C LYS A 247 19.57 9.75 -15.64
N GLU A 248 19.98 8.54 -15.98
CA GLU A 248 20.58 8.18 -17.27
C GLU A 248 19.52 7.77 -18.31
N LEU A 249 18.28 7.49 -17.86
CA LEU A 249 17.16 7.15 -18.74
C LEU A 249 16.64 8.36 -19.51
N ASP A 250 15.97 8.11 -20.64
CA ASP A 250 15.27 9.15 -21.40
C ASP A 250 14.26 9.88 -20.48
N PRO A 251 14.39 11.21 -20.29
CA PRO A 251 13.45 11.98 -19.49
C PRO A 251 11.98 11.83 -19.92
N ARG A 252 11.71 11.54 -21.20
CA ARG A 252 10.37 11.27 -21.72
C ARG A 252 9.82 9.94 -21.20
N LEU A 253 10.67 8.92 -21.12
CA LEU A 253 10.30 7.62 -20.57
C LEU A 253 10.05 7.71 -19.07
N VAL A 254 10.92 8.39 -18.33
CA VAL A 254 10.73 8.65 -16.88
C VAL A 254 9.42 9.39 -16.62
N ARG A 255 9.12 10.40 -17.44
CA ARG A 255 7.84 11.13 -17.39
C ARG A 255 6.64 10.19 -17.59
N LYS A 256 6.67 9.36 -18.63
CA LYS A 256 5.59 8.40 -18.93
C LYS A 256 5.35 7.46 -17.76
N ILE A 257 6.41 6.87 -17.21
CA ILE A 257 6.36 5.94 -16.07
C ILE A 257 5.77 6.61 -14.84
N LEU A 258 6.27 7.81 -14.51
CA LEU A 258 5.76 8.56 -13.37
C LEU A 258 4.26 8.87 -13.55
N GLN A 259 3.85 9.31 -14.74
CA GLN A 259 2.44 9.56 -15.05
C GLN A 259 1.58 8.31 -14.87
N MET A 260 1.97 7.18 -15.45
CA MET A 260 1.24 5.91 -15.32
C MET A 260 1.12 5.48 -13.84
N SER A 261 2.22 5.53 -13.10
CA SER A 261 2.27 5.10 -11.70
C SER A 261 1.38 5.91 -10.74
N LEU A 262 1.01 7.13 -11.13
CA LEU A 262 0.18 8.02 -10.31
C LEU A 262 -1.31 7.97 -10.70
N GLN A 263 -1.66 7.40 -11.87
CA GLN A 263 -3.02 7.40 -12.40
C GLN A 263 -3.83 6.18 -11.97
N GLU A 264 -3.29 4.98 -12.15
CA GLU A 264 -3.94 3.71 -11.81
C GLU A 264 -2.98 2.85 -10.99
N SER A 265 -3.48 2.28 -9.89
CA SER A 265 -2.70 1.35 -9.07
C SER A 265 -2.66 -0.02 -9.74
N GLU A 266 -1.54 -0.73 -9.60
CA GLU A 266 -1.29 -2.11 -10.09
C GLU A 266 -1.20 -2.27 -11.62
N GLN A 267 -1.57 -1.25 -12.40
CA GLN A 267 -1.51 -1.31 -13.87
C GLN A 267 -0.09 -1.59 -14.38
N MET A 268 0.92 -0.95 -13.81
CA MET A 268 2.32 -1.16 -14.23
C MET A 268 2.84 -2.53 -13.81
N MET A 269 2.45 -3.01 -12.63
CA MET A 269 2.83 -4.34 -12.16
C MET A 269 2.21 -5.43 -13.05
N ASP A 270 0.95 -5.28 -13.43
CA ASP A 270 0.28 -6.17 -14.40
C ASP A 270 0.99 -6.16 -15.75
N ILE A 271 1.42 -4.98 -16.22
CA ILE A 271 2.20 -4.86 -17.47
C ILE A 271 3.55 -5.57 -17.34
N PHE A 272 4.27 -5.39 -16.24
CA PHE A 272 5.56 -6.05 -16.00
C PHE A 272 5.43 -7.57 -15.96
N GLU A 273 4.40 -8.08 -15.29
CA GLU A 273 4.12 -9.51 -15.23
C GLU A 273 3.75 -10.05 -16.62
N ARG A 274 2.78 -9.43 -17.29
CA ARG A 274 2.31 -9.87 -18.61
C ARG A 274 3.44 -9.85 -19.64
N THR A 275 4.22 -8.77 -19.70
CA THR A 275 5.36 -8.70 -20.64
C THR A 275 6.40 -9.77 -20.37
N SER A 276 6.69 -10.09 -19.11
CA SER A 276 7.62 -11.15 -18.72
C SER A 276 7.10 -12.54 -19.11
N ASN A 277 5.83 -12.82 -18.83
CA ASN A 277 5.18 -14.08 -19.17
C ASN A 277 5.07 -14.29 -20.68
N THR A 278 4.74 -13.24 -21.44
CA THR A 278 4.64 -13.34 -22.90
C THR A 278 6.01 -13.61 -23.54
N LEU A 279 7.09 -13.00 -23.05
CA LEU A 279 8.44 -13.24 -23.56
C LEU A 279 9.03 -14.58 -23.14
N SER A 280 8.68 -15.10 -21.96
CA SER A 280 9.14 -16.44 -21.56
C SER A 280 8.57 -17.53 -22.47
N LEU A 281 7.34 -17.34 -22.96
CA LEU A 281 6.68 -18.23 -23.92
C LEU A 281 7.11 -17.96 -25.37
N ASN A 282 7.52 -16.73 -25.69
CA ASN A 282 7.84 -16.28 -27.05
C ASN A 282 9.20 -15.56 -27.10
N HIS A 283 10.25 -16.24 -26.66
CA HIS A 283 11.60 -15.67 -26.53
C HIS A 283 12.16 -15.10 -27.83
N ASP A 284 11.77 -15.67 -28.97
CA ASP A 284 12.15 -15.26 -30.32
C ASP A 284 11.51 -13.92 -30.75
N TRP A 285 10.47 -13.44 -30.06
CA TRP A 285 9.84 -12.14 -30.37
C TRP A 285 10.71 -10.95 -30.00
N LYS A 286 11.67 -11.11 -29.08
CA LYS A 286 12.47 -10.02 -28.52
C LYS A 286 13.17 -9.17 -29.59
N GLU A 287 13.66 -9.81 -30.65
CA GLU A 287 14.36 -9.15 -31.76
C GLU A 287 13.43 -8.34 -32.68
N PHE A 288 12.12 -8.61 -32.58
CA PHE A 288 11.08 -8.01 -33.41
C PHE A 288 10.20 -7.02 -32.65
N LEU A 289 10.53 -6.67 -31.40
CA LEU A 289 9.82 -5.67 -30.62
C LEU A 289 10.57 -4.33 -30.64
N PRO A 290 9.87 -3.19 -30.45
CA PRO A 290 10.53 -1.89 -30.35
C PRO A 290 11.67 -1.88 -29.31
N PRO A 291 12.76 -1.13 -29.49
CA PRO A 291 13.00 -0.13 -30.53
C PRO A 291 13.53 -0.71 -31.84
N SER A 292 13.48 -2.03 -32.05
CA SER A 292 13.89 -2.64 -33.33
C SER A 292 13.06 -2.10 -34.49
N GLU A 293 13.73 -1.63 -35.56
CA GLU A 293 13.08 -1.25 -36.81
C GLU A 293 12.52 -2.47 -37.57
N LYS A 294 13.03 -3.67 -37.26
CA LYS A 294 12.64 -4.93 -37.86
C LYS A 294 11.54 -5.60 -37.03
N THR A 295 10.31 -5.12 -37.16
CA THR A 295 9.12 -5.71 -36.52
C THR A 295 8.46 -6.75 -37.44
N PHE A 296 7.54 -7.57 -36.91
CA PHE A 296 6.76 -8.48 -37.76
C PHE A 296 5.94 -7.71 -38.81
N PHE A 297 5.48 -6.51 -38.47
CA PHE A 297 4.79 -5.61 -39.40
C PHE A 297 5.73 -5.11 -40.51
N SER A 298 6.95 -4.67 -40.15
CA SER A 298 7.90 -4.16 -41.14
C SER A 298 8.44 -5.26 -42.06
N ILE A 299 8.59 -6.50 -41.57
CA ILE A 299 8.89 -7.67 -42.42
C ILE A 299 7.87 -7.81 -43.55
N PHE A 300 6.58 -7.64 -43.25
CA PHE A 300 5.51 -7.75 -44.24
C PHE A 300 5.22 -6.45 -45.01
N GLY A 301 5.88 -5.34 -44.66
CA GLY A 301 5.61 -4.02 -45.22
C GLY A 301 4.15 -3.59 -45.00
N ILE A 302 3.62 -3.90 -43.82
CA ILE A 302 2.25 -3.57 -43.40
C ILE A 302 2.29 -2.73 -42.13
N ASP A 303 1.16 -2.08 -41.83
CA ASP A 303 0.98 -1.26 -40.65
C ASP A 303 0.26 -2.04 -39.53
N GLU A 304 0.46 -1.68 -38.26
CA GLU A 304 -0.22 -2.30 -37.12
C GLU A 304 -1.75 -2.15 -37.17
N HIS A 305 -2.24 -1.10 -37.85
CA HIS A 305 -3.65 -0.83 -38.06
C HIS A 305 -4.35 -1.93 -38.89
N ILE A 306 -3.62 -2.92 -39.41
CA ILE A 306 -4.17 -4.14 -40.00
C ILE A 306 -5.22 -4.82 -39.10
N SER A 307 -5.11 -4.70 -37.77
CA SER A 307 -6.09 -5.28 -36.83
C SER A 307 -7.48 -4.65 -36.87
N SER A 308 -7.62 -3.49 -37.52
CA SER A 308 -8.94 -2.90 -37.78
C SER A 308 -9.69 -3.58 -38.93
N LEU A 309 -9.02 -4.40 -39.74
CA LEU A 309 -9.62 -5.07 -40.89
C LEU A 309 -10.36 -6.35 -40.48
N PRO A 310 -11.37 -6.79 -41.26
CA PRO A 310 -11.97 -8.10 -41.08
C PRO A 310 -10.94 -9.23 -41.17
N LYS A 311 -11.07 -10.26 -40.32
CA LYS A 311 -10.15 -11.41 -40.27
C LYS A 311 -9.84 -12.01 -41.64
N SER A 312 -10.85 -12.14 -42.50
CA SER A 312 -10.70 -12.67 -43.87
C SER A 312 -9.80 -11.82 -44.76
N GLU A 313 -9.84 -10.50 -44.60
CA GLU A 313 -9.01 -9.55 -45.34
C GLU A 313 -7.56 -9.60 -44.84
N ILE A 314 -7.37 -9.62 -43.52
CA ILE A 314 -6.03 -9.79 -42.90
C ILE A 314 -5.37 -11.07 -43.41
N GLU A 315 -6.08 -12.20 -43.34
CA GLU A 315 -5.55 -13.48 -43.82
C GLU A 315 -5.22 -13.46 -45.32
N SER A 316 -6.07 -12.82 -46.13
CA SER A 316 -5.85 -12.73 -47.58
C SER A 316 -4.62 -11.88 -47.90
N LEU A 317 -4.48 -10.72 -47.23
CA LEU A 317 -3.34 -9.83 -47.36
C LEU A 317 -2.03 -10.53 -46.97
N LEU A 318 -1.99 -11.14 -45.78
CA LEU A 318 -0.81 -11.86 -45.28
C LEU A 318 -0.44 -13.03 -46.19
N ARG A 319 -1.42 -13.81 -46.66
CA ARG A 319 -1.17 -14.93 -47.59
C ARG A 319 -0.60 -14.44 -48.93
N ALA A 320 -1.12 -13.34 -49.46
CA ALA A 320 -0.65 -12.77 -50.72
C ALA A 320 0.81 -12.30 -50.60
N ARG A 321 1.14 -11.54 -49.54
CA ARG A 321 2.51 -11.09 -49.25
C ARG A 321 3.46 -12.27 -49.01
N TYR A 322 3.08 -13.22 -48.17
CA TYR A 322 3.91 -14.37 -47.81
C TYR A 322 4.30 -15.22 -49.02
N ARG A 323 3.43 -15.34 -50.04
CA ARG A 323 3.73 -16.08 -51.29
C ARG A 323 4.83 -15.42 -52.13
N THR A 324 5.00 -14.11 -52.03
CA THR A 324 5.96 -13.34 -52.82
C THR A 324 7.32 -13.18 -52.14
N MET A 325 7.44 -13.57 -50.87
CA MET A 325 8.65 -13.41 -50.07
C MET A 325 9.48 -14.69 -50.02
N GLU A 326 10.79 -14.55 -49.85
CA GLU A 326 11.68 -15.67 -49.53
C GLU A 326 11.35 -16.24 -48.14
N ARG A 327 11.29 -17.57 -48.03
CA ARG A 327 10.85 -18.26 -46.80
C ARG A 327 11.99 -18.39 -45.79
N THR A 328 12.41 -17.27 -45.23
CA THR A 328 13.35 -17.25 -44.11
C THR A 328 12.66 -17.60 -42.79
N PRO A 329 13.42 -18.01 -41.74
CA PRO A 329 12.87 -18.22 -40.41
C PRO A 329 12.04 -17.03 -39.91
N ASP A 330 12.54 -15.80 -40.06
CA ASP A 330 11.86 -14.57 -39.63
C ASP A 330 10.53 -14.33 -40.36
N VAL A 331 10.51 -14.56 -41.68
CA VAL A 331 9.29 -14.42 -42.49
C VAL A 331 8.25 -15.47 -42.09
N ASN A 332 8.69 -16.70 -41.79
CA ASN A 332 7.81 -17.76 -41.31
C ASN A 332 7.25 -17.47 -39.91
N LEU A 333 8.08 -16.94 -39.00
CA LEU A 333 7.67 -16.54 -37.65
C LEU A 333 6.67 -15.38 -37.71
N ALA A 334 7.01 -14.29 -38.40
CA ALA A 334 6.14 -13.14 -38.59
C ALA A 334 4.79 -13.54 -39.20
N TYR A 335 4.79 -14.43 -40.20
CA TYR A 335 3.55 -14.95 -40.80
C TYR A 335 2.72 -15.75 -39.79
N THR A 336 3.36 -16.62 -39.00
CA THR A 336 2.68 -17.47 -38.01
C THR A 336 2.03 -16.63 -36.93
N VAL A 337 2.74 -15.62 -36.42
CA VAL A 337 2.24 -14.69 -35.39
C VAL A 337 1.11 -13.83 -35.95
N LEU A 338 1.33 -13.12 -37.05
CA LEU A 338 0.37 -12.15 -37.57
C LEU A 338 -0.91 -12.80 -38.14
N LYS A 339 -0.83 -14.03 -38.65
CA LYS A 339 -2.00 -14.74 -39.17
C LYS A 339 -2.93 -15.23 -38.06
N ASN A 340 -2.37 -15.60 -36.90
CA ASN A 340 -3.15 -16.06 -35.76
C ASN A 340 -3.72 -14.85 -35.00
N PRO A 341 -5.05 -14.67 -34.89
CA PRO A 341 -5.63 -13.52 -34.21
C PRO A 341 -5.12 -13.34 -32.77
N THR A 342 -5.05 -14.41 -31.99
CA THR A 342 -4.63 -14.34 -30.58
C THR A 342 -3.16 -13.93 -30.45
N LEU A 343 -2.26 -14.51 -31.26
CA LEU A 343 -0.85 -14.14 -31.22
C LEU A 343 -0.60 -12.74 -31.78
N ARG A 344 -1.36 -12.34 -32.81
CA ARG A 344 -1.28 -10.99 -33.37
C ARG A 344 -1.69 -9.95 -32.32
N ASP A 345 -2.82 -10.16 -31.66
CA ASP A 345 -3.31 -9.21 -30.65
C ASP A 345 -2.32 -9.12 -29.47
N GLU A 346 -1.75 -10.25 -29.03
CA GLU A 346 -0.72 -10.28 -28.00
C GLU A 346 0.57 -9.57 -28.46
N TYR A 347 1.01 -9.77 -29.70
CA TYR A 347 2.18 -9.10 -30.24
C TYR A 347 1.98 -7.59 -30.38
N ILE A 348 0.79 -7.14 -30.79
CA ILE A 348 0.44 -5.71 -30.83
C ILE A 348 0.50 -5.14 -29.42
N TRP A 349 -0.15 -5.79 -28.46
CA TRP A 349 -0.11 -5.36 -27.08
C TRP A 349 1.33 -5.28 -26.57
N MET A 350 2.15 -6.29 -26.82
CA MET A 350 3.58 -6.28 -26.47
C MET A 350 4.32 -5.12 -27.14
N SER A 351 4.06 -4.84 -28.41
CA SER A 351 4.75 -3.75 -29.13
C SER A 351 4.49 -2.37 -28.52
N HIS A 352 3.33 -2.17 -27.89
CA HIS A 352 2.96 -0.91 -27.24
C HIS A 352 3.50 -0.79 -25.79
N HIS A 353 3.86 -1.91 -25.16
CA HIS A 353 4.22 -1.95 -23.73
C HIS A 353 5.66 -2.43 -23.48
N TYR A 354 6.36 -2.93 -24.48
CA TYR A 354 7.68 -3.55 -24.30
C TYR A 354 8.77 -2.58 -23.83
N GLU A 355 8.63 -1.27 -24.08
CA GLU A 355 9.52 -0.27 -23.47
C GLU A 355 9.47 -0.28 -21.92
N LEU A 356 8.33 -0.66 -21.33
CA LEU A 356 8.18 -0.81 -19.88
C LEU A 356 8.87 -2.09 -19.37
N LYS A 357 8.96 -3.14 -20.20
CA LYS A 357 9.74 -4.35 -19.87
C LYS A 357 11.22 -4.03 -19.68
N GLN A 358 11.76 -3.10 -20.46
CA GLN A 358 13.16 -2.67 -20.32
C GLN A 358 13.42 -2.01 -18.96
N ILE A 359 12.43 -1.28 -18.42
CA ILE A 359 12.48 -0.72 -17.07
C ILE A 359 12.44 -1.83 -16.03
N TYR A 360 11.57 -2.82 -16.21
CA TYR A 360 11.51 -3.96 -15.30
C TYR A 360 12.81 -4.77 -15.30
N ASP A 361 13.40 -5.04 -16.47
CA ASP A 361 14.75 -5.64 -16.57
C ASP A 361 15.80 -4.77 -15.91
N PHE A 362 15.77 -3.45 -16.15
CA PHE A 362 16.67 -2.50 -15.50
C PHE A 362 16.59 -2.57 -13.96
N ILE A 363 15.39 -2.70 -13.40
CA ILE A 363 15.14 -2.82 -11.95
C ILE A 363 15.68 -4.16 -11.42
N THR A 364 15.42 -5.25 -12.14
CA THR A 364 15.71 -6.64 -11.69
C THR A 364 17.13 -7.13 -12.01
N GLU A 365 17.83 -6.57 -13.00
CA GLU A 365 19.22 -6.93 -13.33
C GLU A 365 20.20 -6.59 -12.21
N GLU A 366 19.92 -5.57 -11.39
CA GLU A 366 20.73 -5.28 -10.20
C GLU A 366 20.50 -6.24 -9.05
N GLU A 367 19.44 -7.05 -9.09
CA GLU A 367 19.19 -8.14 -8.14
C GLU A 367 19.96 -9.43 -8.55
N LYS A 368 20.59 -9.46 -9.74
CA LYS A 368 21.15 -10.68 -10.39
C LYS A 368 22.67 -10.90 -10.29
N TYR A 369 23.41 -10.15 -9.49
CA TYR A 369 24.85 -10.41 -9.25
C TYR A 369 25.15 -10.47 -7.74
N PRO A 370 25.98 -11.42 -7.29
CA PRO A 370 25.63 -12.68 -6.61
C PRO A 370 25.78 -12.57 -5.06
N ASP A 371 25.26 -13.45 -4.20
CA ASP A 371 25.39 -14.91 -4.18
C ASP A 371 24.16 -15.67 -3.59
N GLU A 372 23.87 -16.82 -4.21
CA GLU A 372 23.04 -17.96 -3.78
C GLU A 372 21.65 -17.69 -3.17
N LEU A 373 20.68 -17.47 -4.06
CA LEU A 373 19.27 -17.50 -3.72
C LEU A 373 18.44 -18.04 -4.90
N ASN A 374 18.20 -19.35 -4.92
CA ASN A 374 17.21 -19.96 -5.80
C ASN A 374 15.79 -19.49 -5.40
N ASP A 375 14.78 -19.63 -6.26
CA ASP A 375 13.40 -19.18 -5.95
C ASP A 375 12.86 -19.69 -4.61
N ALA A 376 13.32 -20.85 -4.15
CA ALA A 376 13.00 -21.36 -2.82
C ALA A 376 13.64 -20.52 -1.70
N ARG A 377 14.91 -20.14 -1.84
CA ARG A 377 15.61 -19.22 -0.94
C ARG A 377 15.09 -17.80 -1.11
N ILE A 378 14.64 -17.35 -2.29
CA ILE A 378 14.05 -16.01 -2.50
C ILE A 378 12.68 -15.92 -1.85
N GLN A 379 11.86 -16.97 -1.95
CA GLN A 379 10.62 -17.08 -1.17
C GLN A 379 10.93 -17.21 0.32
N GLU A 380 11.99 -17.93 0.71
CA GLU A 380 12.43 -18.02 2.10
C GLU A 380 12.97 -16.69 2.62
N LEU A 381 13.59 -15.86 1.77
CA LEU A 381 14.23 -14.58 2.11
C LEU A 381 13.30 -13.39 1.89
N ILE A 382 12.25 -13.50 1.07
CA ILE A 382 11.08 -12.62 1.08
C ILE A 382 10.25 -12.93 2.31
N ALA A 383 10.04 -14.21 2.66
CA ALA A 383 9.42 -14.58 3.93
C ALA A 383 10.32 -14.25 5.13
N GLU A 384 11.65 -14.25 5.01
CA GLU A 384 12.60 -13.83 6.05
C GLU A 384 12.73 -12.31 6.08
N LYS A 385 12.59 -11.59 4.96
CA LYS A 385 12.55 -10.12 4.88
C LYS A 385 11.22 -9.57 5.34
N MET A 386 10.10 -10.23 5.07
CA MET A 386 8.80 -9.94 5.66
C MET A 386 8.80 -10.33 7.13
N ARG A 387 9.39 -11.47 7.53
CA ARG A 387 9.64 -11.76 8.96
C ARG A 387 10.68 -10.84 9.61
N GLU A 388 11.59 -10.22 8.87
CA GLU A 388 12.53 -9.20 9.35
C GLU A 388 11.86 -7.83 9.41
N PHE A 389 10.92 -7.52 8.51
CA PHE A 389 10.06 -6.35 8.56
C PHE A 389 9.09 -6.47 9.75
N GLU A 390 8.50 -7.66 9.95
CA GLU A 390 7.74 -8.07 11.14
C GLU A 390 8.62 -8.21 12.39
N LYS A 391 9.94 -8.48 12.31
CA LYS A 391 10.87 -8.47 13.47
C LYS A 391 11.46 -7.10 13.79
N ILE A 392 11.55 -6.19 12.82
CA ILE A 392 11.89 -4.78 13.06
C ILE A 392 10.76 -4.15 13.89
N PHE A 393 9.51 -4.56 13.66
CA PHE A 393 8.35 -4.16 14.45
C PHE A 393 7.93 -5.16 15.55
N GLY A 394 8.44 -6.39 15.53
CA GLY A 394 8.27 -7.43 16.54
C GLY A 394 9.38 -7.45 17.61
N ARG A 395 10.25 -6.44 17.64
CA ARG A 395 11.29 -6.24 18.67
C ARG A 395 10.90 -5.23 19.75
N ILE A 396 9.60 -5.15 20.04
CA ILE A 396 9.09 -4.74 21.36
C ILE A 396 8.51 -5.99 22.04
N ARG A 397 9.38 -6.96 22.30
CA ARG A 397 9.26 -7.94 23.39
C ARG A 397 10.60 -8.03 24.09
#